data_AF-A0AA51NB99-F1
#
_entry.id   AF-A0AA51NB99-F1
#
_cell.length_a   1.000
_cell.length_b   1.000
_cell.length_c   1.000
_cell.angle_alpha   90.00
_cell.angle_beta   90.00
_cell.angle_gamma   90.00
#
_symmetry.space_group_name_H-M   'P 1'
#
loop_
_entity.id
_entity.type
_entity.pdbx_description
1 polymer ?
#
loop_
_entity_poly.entity_id
_entity_poly.type
_entity_poly.pdbx_seq_one_letter_code
_entity_poly.pdbx_strand_id
1 'polypeptide(L)'
;MARINDNGMVVLKERYLFRHEETGISESPEEMFRRVANSVALAELNFGDENQNLAWAEKFFKIMDELLFLPNSPTLMNAGTPNQQLSACFVLPVEDNTEAIFSCLKTAALIQKSGGGTGFDFSKIRPKGDNVANGGKAAGPVAFMKIFDVMTENIRQSGKRRGANMGVLHINHPDVEEFVNSKSTGKNLQNFNISVGVTDAFMHAIKHDSSWDLIHPNTGKKVKELSARSLWQSIIRNAKNNGDPGLLFLDEINRWNPTPKIGIISCTNPCGEVPLLPYEACNLGSINLAKMVASPYKKTVKIKWDLLENTVNTAIRFLDNVIDVNTYIIPEVEQITKGNRKIGLGVMGWADMLIELGIPYASDEAVALAEKLMRFIKDRAWQTSQNLAKTRGVFPNWEKSTHFPDFPLRNATCTAIAPTGSISIIAGVSSSIEPLFALAYEQRNVLDKRSLKHINFSLIEYLKANSIYTEEILNCINARGNLKESNGLPKETKELFRTALEINFSDHLKHQLAFQMYTDNAISKTINLSSSASKYDIDKAFKMAWSGKAKGITLYRDGSKSKQVLNSGIGFPSTERTNCKVCTV
;
A
#
# COMPACT_ATOMS: atom_id res chain seq x y z
N MET A 1 -27.30 -5.97 -4.40
CA MET A 1 -26.38 -5.05 -5.10
C MET A 1 -26.16 -3.78 -4.30
N ALA A 2 -24.95 -3.60 -3.78
CA ALA A 2 -24.53 -2.31 -3.24
C ALA A 2 -24.37 -1.30 -4.40
N ARG A 3 -24.86 -0.08 -4.23
CA ARG A 3 -24.79 0.95 -5.27
C ARG A 3 -23.36 1.48 -5.38
N ILE A 4 -22.68 1.16 -6.48
CA ILE A 4 -21.39 1.76 -6.86
C ILE A 4 -21.66 3.21 -7.30
N ASN A 5 -20.88 4.16 -6.76
CA ASN A 5 -21.04 5.57 -7.10
C ASN A 5 -20.46 5.90 -8.50
N ASP A 6 -20.74 7.11 -9.01
CA ASP A 6 -20.37 7.51 -10.36
C ASP A 6 -18.85 7.43 -10.62
N ASN A 7 -18.03 7.83 -9.64
CA ASN A 7 -16.57 7.77 -9.75
C ASN A 7 -16.08 6.30 -9.80
N GLY A 8 -16.64 5.43 -8.96
CA GLY A 8 -16.37 4.00 -8.98
C GLY A 8 -16.74 3.38 -10.33
N MET A 9 -17.90 3.77 -10.88
CA MET A 9 -18.35 3.31 -12.19
C MET A 9 -17.43 3.77 -13.33
N VAL A 10 -16.93 5.02 -13.29
CA VAL A 10 -15.95 5.51 -14.26
C VAL A 10 -14.67 4.67 -14.20
N VAL A 11 -14.15 4.41 -12.99
CA VAL A 11 -12.96 3.58 -12.80
C VAL A 11 -13.18 2.15 -13.31
N LEU A 12 -14.33 1.55 -13.03
CA LEU A 12 -14.69 0.21 -13.51
C LEU A 12 -14.73 0.15 -15.04
N LYS A 13 -15.47 1.04 -15.69
CA LYS A 13 -15.60 1.07 -17.16
C LYS A 13 -14.25 1.24 -17.86
N GLU A 14 -13.40 2.11 -17.35
CA GLU A 14 -12.13 2.39 -18.01
C GLU A 14 -11.10 1.27 -17.81
N ARG A 15 -11.14 0.51 -16.71
CA ARG A 15 -10.04 -0.42 -16.34
C ARG A 15 -10.41 -1.87 -16.12
N TYR A 16 -11.62 -2.17 -15.65
CA TYR A 16 -11.94 -3.48 -15.05
C TYR A 16 -13.03 -4.25 -15.79
N LEU A 17 -14.04 -3.56 -16.32
CA LEU A 17 -15.12 -4.19 -17.06
C LEU A 17 -14.60 -4.60 -18.44
N PHE A 18 -14.72 -5.88 -18.77
CA PHE A 18 -14.33 -6.35 -20.10
C PHE A 18 -15.33 -5.88 -21.13
N ARG A 19 -14.82 -5.63 -22.33
CA ARG A 19 -15.62 -5.35 -23.51
C ARG A 19 -15.51 -6.54 -24.44
N HIS A 20 -16.64 -7.20 -24.68
CA HIS A 20 -16.70 -8.31 -25.62
C HIS A 20 -16.44 -7.77 -27.02
N GLU A 21 -15.41 -8.27 -27.70
CA GLU A 21 -15.00 -7.76 -29.03
C GLU A 21 -16.09 -7.99 -30.08
N GLU A 22 -16.81 -9.11 -30.00
CA GLU A 22 -17.85 -9.51 -30.96
C GLU A 22 -19.13 -8.67 -30.84
N THR A 23 -19.58 -8.39 -29.61
CA THR A 23 -20.85 -7.67 -29.36
C THR A 23 -20.65 -6.19 -29.06
N GLY A 24 -19.42 -5.79 -28.73
CA GLY A 24 -19.08 -4.45 -28.27
C GLY A 24 -19.63 -4.09 -26.87
N ILE A 25 -20.37 -4.99 -26.23
CA ILE A 25 -21.00 -4.81 -24.91
C ILE A 25 -19.95 -4.97 -23.83
N SER A 26 -19.99 -4.09 -22.83
CA SER A 26 -19.13 -4.18 -21.65
C SER A 26 -19.83 -4.95 -20.53
N GLU A 27 -19.08 -5.74 -19.78
CA GLU A 27 -19.53 -6.34 -18.52
C GLU A 27 -20.14 -5.27 -17.61
N SER A 28 -21.18 -5.64 -16.88
CA SER A 28 -21.66 -4.94 -15.69
C SER A 28 -20.75 -5.24 -14.50
N PRO A 29 -20.78 -4.42 -13.42
CA PRO A 29 -20.05 -4.74 -12.20
C PRO A 29 -20.42 -6.10 -11.59
N GLU A 30 -21.69 -6.50 -11.70
CA GLU A 30 -22.15 -7.81 -11.23
C GLU A 30 -21.47 -8.94 -12.02
N GLU A 31 -21.48 -8.87 -13.34
CA GLU A 31 -20.83 -9.85 -14.22
C GLU A 31 -19.33 -9.93 -13.94
N MET A 32 -18.66 -8.79 -13.75
CA MET A 32 -17.25 -8.75 -13.34
C MET A 32 -17.03 -9.48 -12.00
N PHE A 33 -17.84 -9.20 -10.97
CA PHE A 33 -17.72 -9.88 -9.68
C PHE A 33 -18.03 -11.37 -9.76
N ARG A 34 -19.03 -11.78 -10.57
CA ARG A 34 -19.35 -13.19 -10.83
C ARG A 34 -18.19 -13.90 -11.51
N ARG A 35 -17.59 -13.30 -12.55
CA ARG A 35 -16.40 -13.83 -13.22
C ARG A 35 -15.26 -14.05 -12.24
N VAL A 36 -14.93 -13.03 -11.43
CA VAL A 36 -13.85 -13.12 -10.45
C VAL A 36 -14.14 -14.21 -9.42
N ALA A 37 -15.35 -14.25 -8.86
CA ALA A 37 -15.74 -15.22 -7.85
C ALA A 37 -15.68 -16.66 -8.37
N ASN A 38 -16.26 -16.92 -9.56
CA ASN A 38 -16.25 -18.23 -10.18
C ASN A 38 -14.82 -18.68 -10.49
N SER A 39 -14.01 -17.80 -11.08
CA SER A 39 -12.62 -18.12 -11.43
C SER A 39 -11.76 -18.45 -10.22
N VAL A 40 -11.94 -17.76 -9.08
CA VAL A 40 -11.18 -18.02 -7.86
C VAL A 40 -11.70 -19.25 -7.12
N ALA A 41 -13.01 -19.54 -7.20
CA ALA A 41 -13.60 -20.72 -6.59
C ALA A 41 -13.11 -22.04 -7.22
N LEU A 42 -12.64 -22.03 -8.47
CA LEU A 42 -12.06 -23.23 -9.12
C LEU A 42 -10.94 -23.89 -8.30
N ALA A 43 -10.23 -23.14 -7.45
CA ALA A 43 -9.25 -23.71 -6.52
C ALA A 43 -9.85 -24.75 -5.55
N GLU A 44 -11.15 -24.65 -5.24
CA GLU A 44 -11.85 -25.58 -4.34
C GLU A 44 -11.91 -27.00 -4.91
N LEU A 45 -11.89 -27.17 -6.23
CA LEU A 45 -11.90 -28.48 -6.88
C LEU A 45 -10.64 -29.31 -6.56
N ASN A 46 -9.56 -28.67 -6.12
CA ASN A 46 -8.36 -29.36 -5.64
C ASN A 46 -8.54 -30.01 -4.26
N PHE A 47 -9.58 -29.62 -3.51
CA PHE A 47 -9.77 -29.99 -2.10
C PHE A 47 -11.18 -30.50 -1.78
N GLY A 48 -12.09 -30.49 -2.74
CA GLY A 48 -13.49 -30.88 -2.57
C GLY A 48 -14.18 -31.17 -3.90
N ASP A 49 -15.50 -30.97 -3.94
CA ASP A 49 -16.35 -31.27 -5.09
C ASP A 49 -16.95 -30.02 -5.74
N GLU A 50 -17.71 -30.23 -6.82
CA GLU A 50 -18.39 -29.15 -7.55
C GLU A 50 -19.38 -28.37 -6.65
N ASN A 51 -20.03 -29.05 -5.70
CA ASN A 51 -20.94 -28.38 -4.78
C ASN A 51 -20.20 -27.39 -3.88
N GLN A 52 -19.02 -27.77 -3.37
CA GLN A 52 -18.16 -26.89 -2.60
C GLN A 52 -17.65 -25.71 -3.43
N ASN A 53 -17.23 -25.95 -4.68
CA ASN A 53 -16.85 -24.91 -5.64
C ASN A 53 -17.97 -23.87 -5.79
N LEU A 54 -19.18 -24.30 -6.16
CA LEU A 54 -20.33 -23.42 -6.35
C LEU A 54 -20.73 -22.66 -5.07
N ALA A 55 -20.68 -23.32 -3.91
CA ALA A 55 -20.98 -22.70 -2.63
C ALA A 55 -19.99 -21.58 -2.26
N TRP A 56 -18.70 -21.78 -2.55
CA TRP A 56 -17.69 -20.74 -2.31
C TRP A 56 -17.74 -19.63 -3.36
N ALA A 57 -18.02 -19.95 -4.62
CA ALA A 57 -18.24 -18.95 -5.66
C ALA A 57 -19.35 -17.97 -5.24
N GLU A 58 -20.47 -18.46 -4.70
CA GLU A 58 -21.54 -17.60 -4.21
C GLU A 58 -21.10 -16.72 -3.03
N LYS A 59 -20.37 -17.29 -2.06
CA LYS A 59 -19.86 -16.53 -0.91
C LYS A 59 -18.90 -15.43 -1.34
N PHE A 60 -17.98 -15.73 -2.27
CA PHE A 60 -17.04 -14.76 -2.81
C PHE A 60 -17.73 -13.65 -3.57
N PHE A 61 -18.70 -14.01 -4.43
CA PHE A 61 -19.51 -13.03 -5.13
C PHE A 61 -20.23 -12.10 -4.15
N LYS A 62 -20.91 -12.66 -3.15
CA LYS A 62 -21.70 -11.89 -2.19
C LYS A 62 -20.88 -10.82 -1.46
N ILE A 63 -19.71 -11.17 -0.93
CA ILE A 63 -18.88 -10.18 -0.20
C ILE A 63 -18.33 -9.08 -1.12
N MET A 64 -18.16 -9.35 -2.42
CA MET A 64 -17.76 -8.34 -3.41
C MET A 64 -18.95 -7.49 -3.87
N ASP A 65 -20.11 -8.08 -4.16
CA ASP A 65 -21.33 -7.36 -4.58
C ASP A 65 -21.87 -6.44 -3.48
N GLU A 66 -21.71 -6.83 -2.22
CA GLU A 66 -22.03 -6.01 -1.05
C GLU A 66 -20.92 -4.99 -0.70
N LEU A 67 -19.81 -5.00 -1.44
CA LEU A 67 -18.61 -4.17 -1.25
C LEU A 67 -18.02 -4.29 0.17
N LEU A 68 -18.16 -5.47 0.80
CA LEU A 68 -17.55 -5.78 2.09
C LEU A 68 -16.04 -6.04 1.93
N PHE A 69 -15.65 -6.59 0.78
CA PHE A 69 -14.28 -6.95 0.44
C PHE A 69 -14.04 -6.74 -1.05
N LEU A 70 -12.86 -6.23 -1.42
CA LEU A 70 -12.39 -6.23 -2.80
C LEU A 70 -10.95 -6.76 -2.88
N PRO A 71 -10.63 -7.68 -3.81
CA PRO A 71 -9.26 -8.10 -4.05
C PRO A 71 -8.48 -7.01 -4.81
N ASN A 72 -7.16 -7.16 -4.87
CA ASN A 72 -6.30 -6.21 -5.60
C ASN A 72 -6.68 -6.10 -7.08
N SER A 73 -6.29 -4.99 -7.69
CA SER A 73 -6.63 -4.69 -9.08
C SER A 73 -6.29 -5.81 -10.08
N PRO A 74 -5.10 -6.45 -10.04
CA PRO A 74 -4.81 -7.58 -10.93
C PRO A 74 -5.85 -8.70 -10.88
N THR A 75 -6.28 -9.13 -9.69
CA THR A 75 -7.35 -10.14 -9.56
C THR A 75 -8.65 -9.71 -10.26
N LEU A 76 -9.12 -8.48 -10.03
CA LEU A 76 -10.34 -7.97 -10.68
C LEU A 76 -10.19 -7.92 -12.22
N MET A 77 -9.01 -7.52 -12.69
CA MET A 77 -8.71 -7.33 -14.12
C MET A 77 -8.44 -8.63 -14.87
N ASN A 78 -7.95 -9.68 -14.21
CA ASN A 78 -7.31 -10.80 -14.89
C ASN A 78 -7.99 -12.15 -14.59
N ALA A 79 -8.74 -12.27 -13.49
CA ALA A 79 -9.43 -13.53 -13.15
C ALA A 79 -10.45 -13.91 -14.23
N GLY A 80 -10.43 -15.18 -14.65
CA GLY A 80 -11.28 -15.69 -15.72
C GLY A 80 -10.83 -15.31 -17.14
N THR A 81 -9.64 -14.73 -17.30
CA THR A 81 -9.03 -14.47 -18.63
C THR A 81 -7.95 -15.50 -18.95
N PRO A 82 -7.47 -15.57 -20.20
CA PRO A 82 -6.27 -16.36 -20.53
C PRO A 82 -5.01 -15.94 -19.75
N ASN A 83 -4.93 -14.68 -19.31
CA ASN A 83 -3.83 -14.15 -18.50
C ASN A 83 -4.25 -14.09 -17.02
N GLN A 84 -4.16 -15.20 -16.29
CA GLN A 84 -4.54 -15.28 -14.88
C GLN A 84 -3.43 -14.84 -13.92
N GLN A 85 -2.67 -13.79 -14.22
CA GLN A 85 -1.73 -13.22 -13.24
C GLN A 85 -2.54 -12.37 -12.23
N LEU A 86 -2.80 -12.90 -11.03
CA LEU A 86 -3.73 -12.32 -10.05
C LEU A 86 -3.06 -11.56 -8.88
N SER A 87 -1.74 -11.59 -8.79
CA SER A 87 -0.93 -10.96 -7.74
C SER A 87 -0.50 -9.54 -8.10
N ALA A 88 -0.47 -8.66 -7.10
CA ALA A 88 -0.06 -7.26 -7.29
C ALA A 88 1.41 -6.98 -6.94
N CYS A 89 2.03 -7.80 -6.09
CA CYS A 89 3.29 -7.46 -5.45
C CYS A 89 4.35 -8.52 -5.74
N PHE A 90 5.54 -8.09 -6.17
CA PHE A 90 6.67 -8.95 -6.47
C PHE A 90 7.98 -8.32 -5.98
N VAL A 91 8.93 -9.14 -5.53
CA VAL A 91 10.34 -8.73 -5.34
C VAL A 91 11.23 -9.61 -6.20
N LEU A 92 12.17 -9.01 -6.91
CA LEU A 92 13.12 -9.71 -7.78
C LEU A 92 14.56 -9.40 -7.32
N PRO A 93 15.45 -10.41 -7.28
CA PRO A 93 16.85 -10.19 -6.96
C PRO A 93 17.58 -9.52 -8.12
N VAL A 94 18.52 -8.64 -7.80
CA VAL A 94 19.46 -8.04 -8.77
C VAL A 94 20.87 -8.50 -8.44
N GLU A 95 21.33 -9.55 -9.09
CA GLU A 95 22.69 -10.10 -8.89
C GLU A 95 23.75 -9.28 -9.65
N ASP A 96 24.99 -9.27 -9.15
CA ASP A 96 26.08 -8.44 -9.66
C ASP A 96 26.78 -9.00 -10.91
N ASN A 97 26.01 -9.24 -11.96
CA ASN A 97 26.52 -9.53 -13.29
C ASN A 97 25.52 -9.08 -14.37
N THR A 98 26.02 -8.73 -15.54
CA THR A 98 25.20 -8.17 -16.63
C THR A 98 24.05 -9.10 -17.03
N GLU A 99 24.30 -10.40 -17.19
CA GLU A 99 23.28 -11.35 -17.62
C GLU A 99 22.12 -11.45 -16.62
N ALA A 100 22.41 -11.50 -15.32
CA ALA A 100 21.41 -11.52 -14.28
C ALA A 100 20.63 -10.19 -14.18
N ILE A 101 21.31 -9.05 -14.32
CA ILE A 101 20.67 -7.73 -14.32
C ILE A 101 19.63 -7.63 -15.44
N PHE A 102 20.01 -8.00 -16.67
CA PHE A 102 19.11 -7.93 -17.83
C PHE A 102 18.05 -9.04 -17.82
N SER A 103 18.33 -10.20 -17.23
CA SER A 103 17.32 -11.23 -16.97
C SER A 103 16.28 -10.74 -15.95
N CYS A 104 16.70 -10.08 -14.87
CA CYS A 104 15.80 -9.44 -13.92
C CYS A 104 14.95 -8.35 -14.60
N LEU A 105 15.55 -7.53 -15.47
CA LEU A 105 14.85 -6.51 -16.25
C LEU A 105 13.76 -7.13 -17.15
N LYS A 106 14.08 -8.22 -17.85
CA LYS A 106 13.12 -8.98 -18.67
C LYS A 106 11.96 -9.51 -17.82
N THR A 107 12.27 -10.11 -16.68
CA THR A 107 11.25 -10.65 -15.76
C THR A 107 10.34 -9.53 -15.22
N ALA A 108 10.93 -8.40 -14.81
CA ALA A 108 10.18 -7.24 -14.37
C ALA A 108 9.23 -6.72 -15.46
N ALA A 109 9.71 -6.64 -16.70
CA ALA A 109 8.90 -6.23 -17.85
C ALA A 109 7.66 -7.12 -18.06
N LEU A 110 7.81 -8.45 -17.94
CA LEU A 110 6.70 -9.40 -18.07
C LEU A 110 5.68 -9.28 -16.92
N ILE A 111 6.17 -9.10 -15.69
CA ILE A 111 5.32 -8.88 -14.51
C ILE A 111 4.55 -7.56 -14.63
N GLN A 112 5.20 -6.48 -15.05
CA GLN A 112 4.56 -5.17 -15.22
C GLN A 112 3.55 -5.18 -16.37
N LYS A 113 3.83 -5.90 -17.47
CA LYS A 113 2.88 -6.11 -18.57
C LYS A 113 1.59 -6.75 -18.10
N SER A 114 1.64 -7.61 -17.08
CA SER A 114 0.47 -8.26 -16.48
C SER A 114 -0.17 -7.50 -15.31
N GLY A 115 0.38 -6.34 -14.94
CA GLY A 115 -0.19 -5.44 -13.90
C GLY A 115 0.43 -5.56 -12.52
N GLY A 116 1.49 -6.35 -12.35
CA GLY A 116 2.24 -6.47 -11.11
C GLY A 116 3.21 -5.32 -10.89
N GLY A 117 3.39 -4.93 -9.63
CA GLY A 117 4.43 -4.00 -9.20
C GLY A 117 5.66 -4.73 -8.69
N THR A 118 6.86 -4.19 -8.95
CA THR A 118 8.13 -4.90 -8.70
C THR A 118 9.05 -4.15 -7.74
N GLY A 119 9.61 -4.85 -6.76
CA GLY A 119 10.66 -4.33 -5.89
C GLY A 119 12.01 -4.94 -6.19
N PHE A 120 13.08 -4.15 -6.01
CA PHE A 120 14.45 -4.53 -6.30
C PHE A 120 15.39 -4.08 -5.18
N ASP A 121 16.18 -5.00 -4.64
CA ASP A 121 17.33 -4.67 -3.82
C ASP A 121 18.57 -4.57 -4.72
N PHE A 122 19.11 -3.36 -4.85
CA PHE A 122 20.31 -3.10 -5.66
C PHE A 122 21.60 -3.21 -4.86
N SER A 123 21.54 -3.59 -3.58
CA SER A 123 22.69 -3.56 -2.66
C SER A 123 23.76 -4.60 -2.97
N LYS A 124 23.46 -5.60 -3.81
CA LYS A 124 24.45 -6.56 -4.30
C LYS A 124 25.31 -6.01 -5.43
N ILE A 125 24.84 -5.01 -6.17
CA ILE A 125 25.56 -4.45 -7.31
C ILE A 125 26.82 -3.76 -6.83
N ARG A 126 27.97 -4.07 -7.44
CA ARG A 126 29.26 -3.46 -7.08
C ARG A 126 29.21 -1.93 -7.24
N PRO A 127 29.97 -1.19 -6.41
CA PRO A 127 29.93 0.25 -6.44
C PRO A 127 30.54 0.84 -7.72
N LYS A 128 30.13 2.06 -8.04
CA LYS A 128 30.64 2.83 -9.17
C LYS A 128 32.16 2.98 -9.08
N GLY A 129 32.84 2.78 -10.21
CA GLY A 129 34.30 2.84 -10.27
C GLY A 129 35.01 1.57 -9.80
N ASP A 130 34.28 0.53 -9.38
CA ASP A 130 34.87 -0.78 -9.12
C ASP A 130 35.40 -1.43 -10.42
N ASN A 131 36.40 -2.29 -10.29
CA ASN A 131 37.01 -2.94 -11.45
C ASN A 131 36.09 -4.04 -12.01
N VAL A 132 36.03 -4.16 -13.34
CA VAL A 132 35.37 -5.28 -14.03
C VAL A 132 36.41 -6.13 -14.75
N ALA A 133 36.15 -7.44 -14.84
CA ALA A 133 37.13 -8.44 -15.28
C ALA A 133 37.72 -8.17 -16.67
N ASN A 134 36.97 -7.53 -17.58
CA ASN A 134 37.37 -7.29 -18.97
C ASN A 134 38.08 -5.94 -19.21
N GLY A 135 38.54 -5.27 -18.14
CA GLY A 135 39.12 -3.93 -18.24
C GLY A 135 38.04 -2.86 -18.37
N GLY A 136 37.80 -2.13 -17.28
CA GLY A 136 36.77 -1.09 -17.23
C GLY A 136 36.37 -0.75 -15.81
N LYS A 137 35.40 0.16 -15.69
CA LYS A 137 34.88 0.65 -14.41
C LYS A 137 33.38 0.40 -14.33
N ALA A 138 32.92 -0.11 -13.20
CA ALA A 138 31.51 -0.37 -12.95
C ALA A 138 30.71 0.94 -12.92
N ALA A 139 29.48 0.89 -13.44
CA ALA A 139 28.58 2.05 -13.47
C ALA A 139 27.92 2.33 -12.11
N GLY A 140 27.85 1.33 -11.23
CA GLY A 140 27.16 1.38 -9.94
C GLY A 140 25.64 1.15 -10.03
N PRO A 141 24.96 0.88 -8.90
CA PRO A 141 23.54 0.56 -8.83
C PRO A 141 22.64 1.67 -9.39
N VAL A 142 22.92 2.94 -9.09
CA VAL A 142 22.08 4.08 -9.51
C VAL A 142 22.03 4.21 -11.04
N ALA A 143 23.10 3.84 -11.74
CA ALA A 143 23.11 3.82 -13.21
C ALA A 143 22.18 2.73 -13.78
N PHE A 144 22.23 1.51 -13.22
CA PHE A 144 21.34 0.43 -13.64
C PHE A 144 19.87 0.73 -13.30
N MET A 145 19.58 1.35 -12.15
CA MET A 145 18.22 1.79 -11.81
C MET A 145 17.59 2.69 -12.89
N LYS A 146 18.38 3.53 -13.58
CA LYS A 146 17.86 4.34 -14.70
C LYS A 146 17.41 3.50 -15.89
N ILE A 147 18.04 2.36 -16.13
CA ILE A 147 17.62 1.42 -17.20
C ILE A 147 16.25 0.82 -16.84
N PHE A 148 16.07 0.41 -15.59
CA PHE A 148 14.78 -0.08 -15.07
C PHE A 148 13.70 1.01 -15.12
N ASP A 149 14.05 2.26 -14.81
CA ASP A 149 13.14 3.40 -14.85
C ASP A 149 12.60 3.67 -16.26
N VAL A 150 13.48 3.63 -17.27
CA VAL A 150 13.13 3.77 -18.68
C VAL A 150 12.28 2.60 -19.15
N MET A 151 12.62 1.36 -18.76
CA MET A 151 11.81 0.18 -19.09
C MET A 151 10.37 0.36 -18.57
N THR A 152 10.21 0.75 -17.30
CA THR A 152 8.89 0.92 -16.69
C THR A 152 8.07 2.04 -17.32
N GLU A 153 8.68 3.13 -17.81
CA GLU A 153 7.96 4.20 -18.53
C GLU A 153 7.31 3.67 -19.83
N ASN A 154 7.98 2.70 -20.48
CA ASN A 154 7.60 2.18 -21.78
C ASN A 154 6.73 0.92 -21.71
N ILE A 155 6.48 0.37 -20.52
CA ILE A 155 5.64 -0.81 -20.33
C ILE A 155 4.35 -0.43 -19.59
N ARG A 156 3.22 -0.80 -20.20
CA ARG A 156 1.88 -0.58 -19.65
C ARG A 156 1.04 -1.84 -19.76
N GLN A 157 0.30 -2.17 -18.69
CA GLN A 157 -0.69 -3.24 -18.72
C GLN A 157 -1.86 -2.80 -19.61
N SER A 158 -2.03 -3.50 -20.74
CA SER A 158 -3.11 -3.26 -21.72
C SER A 158 -3.25 -1.78 -22.13
N GLY A 159 -2.14 -1.03 -22.16
CA GLY A 159 -2.12 0.41 -22.44
C GLY A 159 -2.64 1.32 -21.30
N LYS A 160 -3.26 0.78 -20.25
CA LYS A 160 -4.05 1.52 -19.25
C LYS A 160 -3.29 1.82 -17.96
N ARG A 161 -2.49 0.88 -17.43
CA ARG A 161 -1.81 1.03 -16.12
C ARG A 161 -0.29 1.02 -16.30
N ARG A 162 0.38 2.07 -15.83
CA ARG A 162 1.85 2.15 -15.78
C ARG A 162 2.39 1.21 -14.70
N GLY A 163 3.56 0.63 -14.95
CA GLY A 163 4.29 -0.11 -13.92
C GLY A 163 4.76 0.80 -12.78
N ALA A 164 5.17 0.20 -11.68
CA ALA A 164 5.72 0.90 -10.53
C ALA A 164 6.83 0.06 -9.90
N ASN A 165 7.89 0.74 -9.45
CA ASN A 165 9.05 0.09 -8.84
C ASN A 165 9.28 0.53 -7.40
N MET A 166 9.76 -0.39 -6.56
CA MET A 166 10.54 -0.08 -5.36
C MET A 166 12.02 -0.32 -5.66
N GLY A 167 12.87 0.64 -5.29
CA GLY A 167 14.32 0.50 -5.33
C GLY A 167 14.88 0.65 -3.93
N VAL A 168 15.61 -0.36 -3.47
CA VAL A 168 16.27 -0.35 -2.15
C VAL A 168 17.78 -0.37 -2.32
N LEU A 169 18.44 0.43 -1.49
CA LEU A 169 19.89 0.34 -1.29
C LEU A 169 20.20 0.38 0.21
N HIS A 170 21.04 -0.54 0.68
CA HIS A 170 21.41 -0.63 2.09
C HIS A 170 22.26 0.55 2.53
N ILE A 171 22.08 0.96 3.79
CA ILE A 171 22.73 2.14 4.39
C ILE A 171 24.27 2.06 4.43
N ASN A 172 24.84 0.86 4.32
CA ASN A 172 26.29 0.62 4.30
C ASN A 172 26.85 0.43 2.86
N HIS A 173 26.04 0.59 1.82
CA HIS A 173 26.54 0.48 0.45
C HIS A 173 27.43 1.68 0.07
N PRO A 174 28.57 1.51 -0.64
CA PRO A 174 29.48 2.62 -0.96
C PRO A 174 28.83 3.77 -1.77
N ASP A 175 27.82 3.45 -2.58
CA ASP A 175 27.07 4.43 -3.38
C ASP A 175 25.79 4.97 -2.69
N VAL A 176 25.62 4.76 -1.38
CA VAL A 176 24.44 5.23 -0.63
C VAL A 176 24.23 6.74 -0.73
N GLU A 177 25.30 7.53 -0.74
CA GLU A 177 25.20 8.99 -0.90
C GLU A 177 24.66 9.37 -2.29
N GLU A 178 25.09 8.69 -3.36
CA GLU A 178 24.58 8.91 -4.72
C GLU A 178 23.09 8.52 -4.81
N PHE A 179 22.72 7.39 -4.20
CA PHE A 179 21.35 6.90 -4.14
C PHE A 179 20.40 7.86 -3.41
N VAL A 180 20.77 8.35 -2.22
CA VAL A 180 19.97 9.30 -1.43
C VAL A 180 19.71 10.59 -2.21
N ASN A 181 20.67 11.03 -3.02
CA ASN A 181 20.54 12.25 -3.82
C ASN A 181 19.97 12.00 -5.23
N SER A 182 19.66 10.76 -5.61
CA SER A 182 19.34 10.37 -7.00
C SER A 182 18.11 11.08 -7.58
N LYS A 183 17.11 11.43 -6.74
CA LYS A 183 15.87 12.13 -7.12
C LYS A 183 15.87 13.63 -6.80
N SER A 184 16.99 14.19 -6.33
CA SER A 184 17.11 15.60 -5.93
C SER A 184 16.72 16.61 -7.02
N THR A 185 16.96 16.29 -8.30
CA THR A 185 16.63 17.15 -9.44
C THR A 185 15.16 17.04 -9.89
N GLY A 186 14.41 16.06 -9.35
CA GLY A 186 13.02 15.80 -9.73
C GLY A 186 12.82 15.23 -11.13
N LYS A 187 13.89 14.90 -11.88
CA LYS A 187 13.80 14.37 -13.27
C LYS A 187 14.23 12.92 -13.42
N ASN A 188 14.95 12.38 -12.45
CA ASN A 188 15.43 10.99 -12.49
C ASN A 188 14.49 10.07 -11.71
N LEU A 189 14.46 8.78 -12.07
CA LEU A 189 13.82 7.71 -11.30
C LEU A 189 12.34 8.00 -11.00
N GLN A 190 11.59 8.45 -12.01
CA GLN A 190 10.20 8.87 -11.86
C GLN A 190 9.26 7.69 -11.59
N ASN A 191 9.63 6.50 -12.05
CA ASN A 191 8.87 5.27 -11.90
C ASN A 191 9.31 4.43 -10.70
N PHE A 192 10.20 4.97 -9.86
CA PHE A 192 10.68 4.38 -8.62
C PHE A 192 10.20 5.18 -7.41
N ASN A 193 9.61 4.48 -6.44
CA ASN A 193 9.79 4.83 -5.04
C ASN A 193 11.17 4.32 -4.61
N ILE A 194 11.93 5.13 -3.86
CA ILE A 194 13.23 4.71 -3.36
C ILE A 194 13.22 4.70 -1.82
N SER A 195 13.81 3.67 -1.24
CA SER A 195 13.99 3.59 0.21
C SER A 195 15.39 3.16 0.57
N VAL A 196 15.92 3.72 1.66
CA VAL A 196 17.18 3.25 2.23
C VAL A 196 16.88 2.11 3.20
N GLY A 197 17.55 0.99 3.00
CA GLY A 197 17.52 -0.13 3.94
C GLY A 197 18.40 0.18 5.15
N VAL A 198 17.77 0.48 6.28
CA VAL A 198 18.44 0.92 7.52
C VAL A 198 18.42 -0.20 8.57
N THR A 199 19.54 -0.34 9.29
CA THR A 199 19.70 -1.27 10.41
C THR A 199 19.64 -0.53 11.75
N ASP A 200 19.33 -1.26 12.81
CA ASP A 200 19.36 -0.78 14.19
C ASP A 200 20.77 -0.25 14.54
N ALA A 201 21.83 -0.91 14.03
CA ALA A 201 23.21 -0.47 14.22
C ALA A 201 23.44 0.96 13.69
N PHE A 202 22.90 1.31 12.51
CA PHE A 202 22.98 2.68 12.00
C PHE A 202 22.19 3.67 12.85
N MET A 203 21.00 3.27 13.31
CA MET A 203 20.17 4.09 14.19
C MET A 203 20.83 4.35 15.55
N HIS A 204 21.63 3.40 16.04
CA HIS A 204 22.49 3.60 17.20
C HIS A 204 23.70 4.49 16.89
N ALA A 205 24.33 4.35 15.72
CA ALA A 205 25.45 5.18 15.31
C ALA A 205 25.06 6.67 15.23
N ILE A 206 23.88 7.00 14.69
CA ILE A 206 23.39 8.40 14.67
C ILE A 206 23.09 8.94 16.07
N LYS A 207 22.69 8.08 17.02
CA LYS A 207 22.40 8.47 18.42
C LYS A 207 23.69 8.82 19.18
N HIS A 208 24.77 8.10 18.91
CA HIS A 208 26.08 8.29 19.54
C HIS A 208 27.04 9.15 18.73
N ASP A 209 26.58 9.73 17.62
CA ASP A 209 27.40 10.54 16.70
C ASP A 209 28.66 9.83 16.19
N SER A 210 28.53 8.53 15.91
CA SER A 210 29.64 7.66 15.51
C SER A 210 29.95 7.72 14.01
N SER A 211 31.10 7.20 13.64
CA SER A 211 31.41 6.89 12.24
C SER A 211 30.55 5.73 11.73
N TRP A 212 30.47 5.59 10.41
CA TRP A 212 29.75 4.55 9.71
C TRP A 212 30.57 4.01 8.55
N ASP A 213 30.69 2.69 8.49
CA ASP A 213 31.49 2.01 7.47
C ASP A 213 30.66 1.70 6.24
N LEU A 214 31.21 2.03 5.08
CA LEU A 214 30.72 1.59 3.78
C LEU A 214 31.44 0.32 3.37
N ILE A 215 30.66 -0.73 3.11
CA ILE A 215 31.15 -2.09 2.90
C ILE A 215 30.92 -2.51 1.46
N HIS A 216 31.97 -3.00 0.80
CA HIS A 216 31.84 -3.54 -0.55
C HIS A 216 31.00 -4.82 -0.55
N PRO A 217 29.90 -4.90 -1.33
CA PRO A 217 28.96 -6.02 -1.24
C PRO A 217 29.60 -7.38 -1.58
N ASN A 218 30.49 -7.42 -2.58
CA ASN A 218 31.13 -8.67 -3.01
C ASN A 218 32.32 -9.13 -2.17
N THR A 219 33.01 -8.21 -1.47
CA THR A 219 34.26 -8.55 -0.77
C THR A 219 34.12 -8.49 0.75
N GLY A 220 33.05 -7.86 1.27
CA GLY A 220 32.84 -7.64 2.69
C GLY A 220 33.84 -6.65 3.32
N LYS A 221 34.71 -6.03 2.52
CA LYS A 221 35.75 -5.10 3.03
C LYS A 221 35.21 -3.69 3.13
N LYS A 222 35.68 -2.95 4.14
CA LYS A 222 35.48 -1.52 4.28
C LYS A 222 36.14 -0.78 3.10
N VAL A 223 35.35 0.02 2.41
CA VAL A 223 35.77 0.86 1.28
C VAL A 223 36.02 2.29 1.73
N LYS A 224 35.11 2.82 2.55
CA LYS A 224 35.08 4.21 3.01
C LYS A 224 34.45 4.27 4.40
N GLU A 225 34.85 5.26 5.19
CA GLU A 225 34.17 5.63 6.42
C GLU A 225 33.53 7.02 6.25
N LEU A 226 32.37 7.23 6.86
CA LEU A 226 31.69 8.53 6.89
C LEU A 226 31.07 8.83 8.25
N SER A 227 30.68 10.08 8.49
CA SER A 227 29.88 10.43 9.67
C SER A 227 28.44 9.93 9.50
N ALA A 228 27.97 9.07 10.40
CA ALA A 228 26.58 8.57 10.38
C ALA A 228 25.58 9.75 10.37
N ARG A 229 25.88 10.80 11.16
CA ARG A 229 25.09 12.02 11.21
C ARG A 229 25.03 12.75 9.88
N SER A 230 26.14 12.85 9.14
CA SER A 230 26.16 13.53 7.83
C SER A 230 25.24 12.82 6.82
N LEU A 231 25.35 11.49 6.71
CA LEU A 231 24.48 10.70 5.84
C LEU A 231 23.01 10.83 6.24
N TRP A 232 22.72 10.78 7.55
CA TRP A 232 21.38 10.99 8.08
C TRP A 232 20.79 12.37 7.73
N GLN A 233 21.59 13.43 7.84
CA GLN A 233 21.16 14.78 7.44
C GLN A 233 20.89 14.89 5.94
N SER A 234 21.62 14.15 5.11
CA SER A 234 21.34 14.07 3.67
C SER A 234 20.00 13.38 3.39
N ILE A 235 19.70 12.29 4.09
CA ILE A 235 18.40 11.58 4.00
C ILE A 235 17.26 12.52 4.40
N ILE A 236 17.35 13.15 5.58
CA ILE A 236 16.35 14.12 6.07
C ILE A 236 16.12 15.24 5.07
N ARG A 237 17.20 15.82 4.52
CA ARG A 237 17.10 16.93 3.57
C ARG A 237 16.36 16.51 2.31
N ASN A 238 16.67 15.36 1.73
CA ASN A 238 16.02 14.89 0.52
C ASN A 238 14.55 14.52 0.79
N ALA A 239 14.26 13.78 1.85
CA ALA A 239 12.89 13.42 2.23
C ALA A 239 12.02 14.67 2.47
N LYS A 240 12.55 15.72 3.11
CA LYS A 240 11.85 17.01 3.25
C LYS A 240 11.57 17.67 1.90
N ASN A 241 12.54 17.61 0.99
CA ASN A 241 12.51 18.38 -0.25
C ASN A 241 11.65 17.72 -1.33
N ASN A 242 11.61 16.39 -1.42
CA ASN A 242 10.92 15.68 -2.49
C ASN A 242 10.14 14.43 -2.05
N GLY A 243 10.11 14.09 -0.76
CA GLY A 243 9.42 12.92 -0.21
C GLY A 243 10.19 11.59 -0.32
N ASP A 244 11.40 11.61 -0.88
CA ASP A 244 12.27 10.44 -1.08
C ASP A 244 13.69 10.72 -0.51
N PRO A 245 14.42 9.70 -0.05
CA PRO A 245 13.98 8.32 0.09
C PRO A 245 13.11 8.10 1.33
N GLY A 246 12.25 7.07 1.28
CA GLY A 246 11.68 6.45 2.48
C GLY A 246 12.73 5.64 3.24
N LEU A 247 12.34 5.04 4.36
CA LEU A 247 13.19 4.09 5.09
C LEU A 247 12.51 2.73 5.21
N LEU A 248 13.29 1.67 5.06
CA LEU A 248 12.92 0.30 5.43
C LEU A 248 13.79 -0.13 6.60
N PHE A 249 13.17 -0.53 7.71
CA PHE A 249 13.88 -0.97 8.91
C PHE A 249 14.15 -2.47 8.80
N LEU A 250 15.28 -2.82 8.16
CA LEU A 250 15.58 -4.19 7.74
C LEU A 250 15.64 -5.18 8.91
N ASP A 251 16.16 -4.75 10.06
CA ASP A 251 16.25 -5.60 11.24
C ASP A 251 14.86 -5.89 11.83
N GLU A 252 13.94 -4.91 11.81
CA GLU A 252 12.55 -5.12 12.24
C GLU A 252 11.80 -6.01 11.25
N ILE A 253 11.99 -5.80 9.95
CA ILE A 253 11.43 -6.67 8.91
C ILE A 253 11.88 -8.13 9.13
N ASN A 254 13.17 -8.36 9.38
CA ASN A 254 13.71 -9.72 9.52
C ASN A 254 13.48 -10.35 10.89
N ARG A 255 13.32 -9.56 11.96
CA ARG A 255 12.80 -10.06 13.25
C ARG A 255 11.43 -10.74 13.11
N TRP A 256 10.62 -10.27 12.16
CA TRP A 256 9.31 -10.82 11.84
C TRP A 256 9.26 -11.54 10.50
N ASN A 257 10.40 -11.93 9.94
CA ASN A 257 10.41 -12.77 8.74
C ASN A 257 9.87 -14.16 9.12
N PRO A 258 8.74 -14.61 8.55
CA PRO A 258 8.16 -15.89 8.92
C PRO A 258 9.01 -17.07 8.45
N THR A 259 9.86 -16.90 7.44
CA THR A 259 10.62 -18.00 6.81
C THR A 259 12.12 -17.70 6.73
N PRO A 260 12.79 -17.45 7.86
CA PRO A 260 14.18 -16.98 7.88
C PRO A 260 15.17 -18.03 7.37
N LYS A 261 14.83 -19.33 7.44
CA LYS A 261 15.66 -20.41 6.89
C LYS A 261 15.58 -20.52 5.36
N ILE A 262 14.64 -19.82 4.71
CA ILE A 262 14.54 -19.75 3.24
C ILE A 262 15.39 -18.60 2.70
N GLY A 263 15.40 -17.46 3.38
CA GLY A 263 16.22 -16.32 3.00
C GLY A 263 15.96 -15.08 3.85
N ILE A 264 16.73 -14.04 3.57
CA ILE A 264 16.62 -12.72 4.19
C ILE A 264 15.72 -11.84 3.33
N ILE A 265 14.84 -11.07 3.96
CA ILE A 265 14.02 -10.07 3.28
C ILE A 265 14.78 -8.74 3.26
N SER A 266 15.22 -8.31 2.08
CA SER A 266 15.96 -7.05 1.91
C SER A 266 15.18 -5.97 1.15
N CYS A 267 13.98 -6.28 0.67
CA CYS A 267 13.18 -5.38 -0.15
C CYS A 267 11.68 -5.56 0.10
N THR A 268 10.91 -4.61 -0.41
CA THR A 268 9.45 -4.64 -0.45
C THR A 268 8.96 -4.47 -1.88
N ASN A 269 7.68 -4.75 -2.11
CA ASN A 269 6.96 -4.29 -3.29
C ASN A 269 6.92 -2.72 -3.36
N PRO A 270 6.42 -2.12 -4.47
CA PRO A 270 6.45 -0.67 -4.70
C PRO A 270 5.89 0.23 -3.59
N CYS A 271 4.90 -0.26 -2.82
CA CYS A 271 4.21 0.54 -1.82
C CYS A 271 4.66 0.24 -0.38
N GLY A 272 5.60 -0.70 -0.17
CA GLY A 272 6.21 -0.97 1.13
C GLY A 272 5.41 -1.87 2.09
N GLU A 273 4.20 -2.27 1.73
CA GLU A 273 3.29 -3.04 2.58
C GLU A 273 3.59 -4.54 2.62
N VAL A 274 4.36 -5.06 1.66
CA VAL A 274 4.76 -6.48 1.63
C VAL A 274 6.28 -6.62 1.52
N PRO A 275 6.97 -6.87 2.65
CA PRO A 275 8.34 -7.35 2.63
C PRO A 275 8.40 -8.79 2.11
N LEU A 276 9.16 -9.00 1.04
CA LEU A 276 9.14 -10.23 0.25
C LEU A 276 10.56 -10.76 0.04
N LEU A 277 10.69 -12.09 0.01
CA LEU A 277 11.91 -12.76 -0.41
C LEU A 277 12.14 -12.58 -1.92
N PRO A 278 13.37 -12.79 -2.42
CA PRO A 278 13.63 -12.86 -3.84
C PRO A 278 12.67 -13.82 -4.57
N TYR A 279 12.15 -13.37 -5.71
CA TYR A 279 11.12 -14.02 -6.53
C TYR A 279 9.74 -14.16 -5.87
N GLU A 280 9.54 -13.74 -4.62
CA GLU A 280 8.28 -13.94 -3.93
C GLU A 280 7.20 -12.95 -4.40
N ALA A 281 5.97 -13.46 -4.55
CA ALA A 281 4.80 -12.69 -4.89
C ALA A 281 3.77 -12.70 -3.75
N CYS A 282 2.87 -11.72 -3.76
CA CYS A 282 1.73 -11.67 -2.84
C CYS A 282 0.49 -11.09 -3.54
N ASN A 283 -0.63 -11.79 -3.37
CA ASN A 283 -1.96 -11.26 -3.67
C ASN A 283 -2.55 -10.56 -2.43
N LEU A 284 -3.27 -9.47 -2.68
CA LEU A 284 -3.82 -8.60 -1.64
C LEU A 284 -5.34 -8.50 -1.77
N GLY A 285 -6.00 -8.14 -0.68
CA GLY A 285 -7.40 -7.75 -0.67
C GLY A 285 -7.71 -6.89 0.54
N SER A 286 -8.82 -6.15 0.51
CA SER A 286 -9.11 -5.18 1.58
C SER A 286 -10.58 -5.19 1.98
N ILE A 287 -10.81 -5.21 3.29
CA ILE A 287 -12.13 -5.13 3.90
C ILE A 287 -12.57 -3.66 3.96
N ASN A 288 -13.82 -3.39 3.60
CA ASN A 288 -14.43 -2.08 3.72
C ASN A 288 -14.97 -1.86 5.15
N LEU A 289 -14.25 -1.07 5.94
CA LEU A 289 -14.59 -0.84 7.35
C LEU A 289 -15.84 0.02 7.56
N ALA A 290 -16.18 0.91 6.63
CA ALA A 290 -17.43 1.68 6.68
C ALA A 290 -18.66 0.76 6.62
N LYS A 291 -18.55 -0.39 5.96
CA LYS A 291 -19.64 -1.40 5.95
C LYS A 291 -19.77 -2.15 7.28
N MET A 292 -18.86 -1.95 8.23
CA MET A 292 -18.83 -2.65 9.51
C MET A 292 -19.50 -1.86 10.65
N VAL A 293 -20.07 -0.69 10.38
CA VAL A 293 -20.82 0.09 11.38
C VAL A 293 -22.33 -0.13 11.25
N ALA A 294 -23.01 -0.24 12.37
CA ALA A 294 -24.46 -0.26 12.48
C ALA A 294 -24.97 1.08 13.02
N SER A 295 -26.06 1.58 12.44
CA SER A 295 -26.70 2.84 12.83
C SER A 295 -25.74 4.05 12.84
N PRO A 296 -25.01 4.30 11.74
CA PRO A 296 -24.03 5.40 11.68
C PRO A 296 -24.71 6.73 12.01
N TYR A 297 -23.94 7.64 12.63
CA TYR A 297 -24.38 9.00 12.96
C TYR A 297 -25.51 9.10 14.02
N LYS A 298 -25.86 8.00 14.70
CA LYS A 298 -26.86 7.99 15.79
C LYS A 298 -26.19 8.02 17.17
N LYS A 299 -26.98 8.28 18.23
CA LYS A 299 -26.50 8.27 19.62
C LYS A 299 -25.90 6.94 20.07
N THR A 300 -26.33 5.82 19.48
CA THR A 300 -25.78 4.50 19.76
C THR A 300 -25.32 3.86 18.46
N VAL A 301 -24.01 3.97 18.22
CA VAL A 301 -23.30 3.32 17.12
C VAL A 301 -22.65 2.04 17.61
N LYS A 302 -22.62 1.00 16.78
CA LYS A 302 -21.97 -0.28 17.11
C LYS A 302 -21.21 -0.84 15.93
N ILE A 303 -20.07 -1.46 16.20
CA ILE A 303 -19.32 -2.23 15.21
C ILE A 303 -19.95 -3.63 15.09
N LYS A 304 -20.20 -4.07 13.86
CA LYS A 304 -20.74 -5.38 13.51
C LYS A 304 -19.63 -6.43 13.48
N TRP A 305 -19.13 -6.81 14.65
CA TRP A 305 -18.00 -7.75 14.79
C TRP A 305 -18.26 -9.10 14.11
N ASP A 306 -19.48 -9.64 14.17
CA ASP A 306 -19.83 -10.90 13.50
C ASP A 306 -19.77 -10.80 11.97
N LEU A 307 -20.14 -9.64 11.40
CA LEU A 307 -20.02 -9.40 9.96
C LEU A 307 -18.54 -9.28 9.56
N LEU A 308 -17.74 -8.61 10.38
CA LEU A 308 -16.31 -8.49 10.17
C LEU A 308 -15.63 -9.87 10.21
N GLU A 309 -15.95 -10.71 11.20
CA GLU A 309 -15.44 -12.09 11.30
C GLU A 309 -15.77 -12.92 10.06
N ASN A 310 -17.04 -12.93 9.65
CA ASN A 310 -17.46 -13.68 8.46
C ASN A 310 -16.76 -13.19 7.18
N THR A 311 -16.53 -11.87 7.09
CA THR A 311 -15.84 -11.25 5.96
C THR A 311 -14.35 -11.61 5.97
N VAL A 312 -13.68 -11.56 7.13
CA VAL A 312 -12.28 -12.01 7.29
C VAL A 312 -12.14 -13.48 6.88
N ASN A 313 -12.99 -14.36 7.40
CA ASN A 313 -12.92 -15.80 7.14
C ASN A 313 -13.08 -16.10 5.63
N THR A 314 -14.03 -15.43 4.97
CA THR A 314 -14.27 -15.59 3.54
C THR A 314 -13.13 -14.99 2.70
N ALA A 315 -12.62 -13.82 3.09
CA ALA A 315 -11.52 -13.14 2.40
C ALA A 315 -10.19 -13.90 2.48
N ILE A 316 -9.87 -14.51 3.63
CA ILE A 316 -8.65 -15.33 3.77
C ILE A 316 -8.71 -16.55 2.85
N ARG A 317 -9.86 -17.25 2.79
CA ARG A 317 -10.02 -18.38 1.87
C ARG A 317 -9.98 -17.93 0.40
N PHE A 318 -10.59 -16.79 0.08
CA PHE A 318 -10.48 -16.19 -1.26
C PHE A 318 -9.01 -15.96 -1.65
N LEU A 319 -8.23 -15.33 -0.76
CA LEU A 319 -6.82 -15.03 -1.02
C LEU A 319 -5.95 -16.28 -1.08
N ASP A 320 -6.23 -17.32 -0.28
CA ASP A 320 -5.54 -18.61 -0.39
C ASP A 320 -5.85 -19.30 -1.73
N ASN A 321 -7.11 -19.27 -2.17
CA ASN A 321 -7.53 -19.83 -3.46
C ASN A 321 -6.86 -19.11 -4.64
N VAL A 322 -6.68 -17.79 -4.56
CA VAL A 322 -5.98 -17.01 -5.59
C VAL A 322 -4.60 -17.61 -5.88
N ILE A 323 -3.86 -18.11 -4.88
CA ILE A 323 -2.53 -18.70 -5.09
C ILE A 323 -2.59 -19.90 -6.04
N ASP A 324 -3.65 -20.70 -5.94
CA ASP A 324 -3.78 -21.98 -6.66
C ASP A 324 -4.28 -21.79 -8.10
N VAL A 325 -5.11 -20.76 -8.37
CA VAL A 325 -5.59 -20.43 -9.74
C VAL A 325 -4.73 -19.40 -10.47
N ASN A 326 -3.76 -18.78 -9.79
CA ASN A 326 -2.87 -17.78 -10.39
C ASN A 326 -1.90 -18.42 -11.39
N THR A 327 -1.73 -17.79 -12.55
CA THR A 327 -0.71 -18.15 -13.53
C THR A 327 0.56 -17.37 -13.27
N TYR A 328 1.63 -18.10 -12.92
CA TYR A 328 2.96 -17.54 -12.72
C TYR A 328 3.75 -17.62 -14.02
N ILE A 329 4.21 -16.47 -14.52
CA ILE A 329 4.99 -16.39 -15.76
C ILE A 329 6.40 -16.99 -15.57
N ILE A 330 6.88 -17.02 -14.32
CA ILE A 330 8.25 -17.35 -13.95
C ILE A 330 8.23 -18.51 -12.95
N PRO A 331 8.86 -19.65 -13.24
CA PRO A 331 8.83 -20.83 -12.37
C PRO A 331 9.36 -20.58 -10.95
N GLU A 332 10.40 -19.77 -10.81
CA GLU A 332 10.99 -19.41 -9.51
C GLU A 332 9.98 -18.65 -8.64
N VAL A 333 9.18 -17.78 -9.25
CA VAL A 333 8.11 -17.03 -8.57
C VAL A 333 7.02 -17.99 -8.12
N GLU A 334 6.63 -18.93 -8.96
CA GLU A 334 5.65 -19.97 -8.59
C GLU A 334 6.12 -20.79 -7.40
N GLN A 335 7.36 -21.29 -7.46
CA GLN A 335 7.92 -22.16 -6.45
C GLN A 335 7.96 -21.50 -5.07
N ILE A 336 8.51 -20.28 -4.98
CA ILE A 336 8.61 -19.59 -3.69
C ILE A 336 7.23 -19.15 -3.18
N THR A 337 6.34 -18.69 -4.08
CA THR A 337 5.00 -18.21 -3.71
C THR A 337 4.13 -19.36 -3.21
N LYS A 338 4.10 -20.51 -3.92
CA LYS A 338 3.41 -21.72 -3.46
C LYS A 338 4.08 -22.34 -2.22
N GLY A 339 5.39 -22.16 -2.07
CA GLY A 339 6.15 -22.65 -0.91
C GLY A 339 5.82 -21.93 0.40
N ASN A 340 5.63 -20.62 0.36
CA ASN A 340 5.33 -19.80 1.56
C ASN A 340 3.84 -19.44 1.69
N ARG A 341 3.12 -19.39 0.58
CA ARG A 341 1.69 -19.03 0.50
C ARG A 341 1.34 -17.72 1.22
N LYS A 342 2.19 -16.70 1.10
CA LYS A 342 1.95 -15.37 1.68
C LYS A 342 0.74 -14.71 1.02
N ILE A 343 -0.15 -14.18 1.85
CA ILE A 343 -1.29 -13.35 1.42
C ILE A 343 -1.33 -12.06 2.26
N GLY A 344 -2.01 -11.04 1.74
CA GLY A 344 -2.15 -9.76 2.42
C GLY A 344 -3.59 -9.26 2.47
N LEU A 345 -4.32 -9.68 3.51
CA LEU A 345 -5.59 -9.08 3.88
C LEU A 345 -5.37 -7.76 4.63
N GLY A 346 -5.95 -6.68 4.11
CA GLY A 346 -5.91 -5.36 4.71
C GLY A 346 -7.30 -4.76 4.87
N VAL A 347 -7.33 -3.44 5.03
CA VAL A 347 -8.56 -2.66 5.20
C VAL A 347 -8.55 -1.41 4.33
N MET A 348 -9.73 -0.87 4.09
CA MET A 348 -9.99 0.47 3.55
C MET A 348 -11.18 1.07 4.28
N GLY A 349 -11.44 2.36 4.12
CA GLY A 349 -12.56 3.03 4.77
C GLY A 349 -12.36 3.30 6.26
N TRP A 350 -11.11 3.32 6.76
CA TRP A 350 -10.84 3.56 8.18
C TRP A 350 -11.31 4.94 8.63
N ALA A 351 -11.04 5.99 7.86
CA ALA A 351 -11.49 7.33 8.20
C ALA A 351 -13.02 7.45 8.18
N ASP A 352 -13.69 6.78 7.24
CA ASP A 352 -15.16 6.76 7.20
C ASP A 352 -15.75 6.00 8.37
N MET A 353 -15.18 4.85 8.76
CA MET A 353 -15.61 4.12 9.96
C MET A 353 -15.50 4.99 11.22
N LEU A 354 -14.40 5.72 11.38
CA LEU A 354 -14.22 6.65 12.49
C LEU A 354 -15.27 7.77 12.49
N ILE A 355 -15.56 8.34 11.32
CA ILE A 355 -16.60 9.37 11.14
C ILE A 355 -17.99 8.82 11.47
N GLU A 356 -18.32 7.61 11.00
CA GLU A 356 -19.58 6.93 11.28
C GLU A 356 -19.77 6.61 12.77
N LEU A 357 -18.66 6.37 13.48
CA LEU A 357 -18.62 6.17 14.93
C LEU A 357 -18.58 7.49 15.73
N GLY A 358 -18.34 8.63 15.08
CA GLY A 358 -18.18 9.93 15.74
C GLY A 358 -16.83 10.12 16.46
N ILE A 359 -15.80 9.36 16.07
CA ILE A 359 -14.47 9.38 16.70
C ILE A 359 -13.51 10.19 15.82
N PRO A 360 -12.92 11.30 16.31
CA PRO A 360 -11.91 12.05 15.55
C PRO A 360 -10.66 11.20 15.26
N TYR A 361 -10.14 11.27 14.03
CA TYR A 361 -8.92 10.54 13.65
C TYR A 361 -7.73 10.88 14.57
N ALA A 362 -7.52 12.16 14.88
CA ALA A 362 -6.45 12.60 15.78
C ALA A 362 -6.84 12.47 17.26
N SER A 363 -7.16 11.25 17.70
CA SER A 363 -7.51 10.95 19.09
C SER A 363 -6.89 9.64 19.57
N ASP A 364 -6.65 9.52 20.88
CA ASP A 364 -6.16 8.27 21.46
C ASP A 364 -7.23 7.16 21.41
N GLU A 365 -8.52 7.53 21.40
CA GLU A 365 -9.64 6.59 21.18
C GLU A 365 -9.56 5.93 19.80
N ALA A 366 -9.29 6.70 18.74
CA ALA A 366 -9.10 6.15 17.38
C ALA A 366 -7.91 5.19 17.33
N VAL A 367 -6.79 5.53 17.99
CA VAL A 367 -5.59 4.67 18.06
C VAL A 367 -5.89 3.37 18.82
N ALA A 368 -6.57 3.45 19.97
CA ALA A 368 -6.97 2.26 20.73
C ALA A 368 -7.93 1.36 19.94
N LEU A 369 -8.86 1.97 19.18
CA LEU A 369 -9.75 1.23 18.31
C LEU A 369 -8.99 0.57 17.15
N ALA A 370 -8.01 1.25 16.54
CA ALA A 370 -7.16 0.68 15.50
C ALA A 370 -6.44 -0.58 15.99
N GLU A 371 -5.86 -0.55 17.19
CA GLU A 371 -5.24 -1.73 17.80
C GLU A 371 -6.24 -2.87 18.01
N LYS A 372 -7.39 -2.57 18.62
CA LYS A 372 -8.44 -3.56 18.88
C LYS A 372 -8.95 -4.20 17.59
N LEU A 373 -9.21 -3.38 16.57
CA LEU A 373 -9.72 -3.81 15.28
C LEU A 373 -8.70 -4.69 14.55
N MET A 374 -7.45 -4.24 14.45
CA MET A 374 -6.43 -4.98 13.70
C MET A 374 -6.04 -6.28 14.42
N ARG A 375 -6.00 -6.28 15.76
CA ARG A 375 -5.86 -7.50 16.56
C ARG A 375 -6.97 -8.51 16.24
N PHE A 376 -8.22 -8.07 16.24
CA PHE A 376 -9.36 -8.93 15.89
C PHE A 376 -9.21 -9.52 14.49
N ILE A 377 -8.86 -8.70 13.49
CA ILE A 377 -8.64 -9.17 12.11
C ILE A 377 -7.52 -10.20 12.05
N LYS A 378 -6.37 -9.93 12.69
CA LYS A 378 -5.23 -10.86 12.73
C LYS A 378 -5.62 -12.20 13.35
N ASP A 379 -6.26 -12.18 14.51
CA ASP A 379 -6.63 -13.38 15.25
C ASP A 379 -7.59 -14.25 14.43
N ARG A 380 -8.62 -13.65 13.83
CA ARG A 380 -9.56 -14.36 12.93
C ARG A 380 -8.88 -14.87 11.66
N ALA A 381 -7.96 -14.09 11.09
CA ALA A 381 -7.23 -14.48 9.89
C ALA A 381 -6.34 -15.70 10.14
N TRP A 382 -5.56 -15.68 11.23
CA TRP A 382 -4.75 -16.83 11.64
C TRP A 382 -5.60 -18.04 11.98
N GLN A 383 -6.72 -17.86 12.70
CA GLN A 383 -7.65 -18.96 12.99
C GLN A 383 -8.20 -19.58 11.70
N THR A 384 -8.55 -18.77 10.70
CA THR A 384 -8.98 -19.26 9.39
C THR A 384 -7.86 -20.01 8.68
N SER A 385 -6.63 -19.48 8.67
CA SER A 385 -5.48 -20.15 8.07
C SER A 385 -5.15 -21.48 8.76
N GLN A 386 -5.28 -21.59 10.08
CA GLN A 386 -5.16 -22.85 10.82
C GLN A 386 -6.27 -23.85 10.42
N ASN A 387 -7.51 -23.37 10.27
CA ASN A 387 -8.61 -24.22 9.83
C ASN A 387 -8.43 -24.72 8.39
N LEU A 388 -7.91 -23.88 7.49
CA LEU A 388 -7.51 -24.31 6.14
C LEU A 388 -6.35 -25.30 6.19
N ALA A 389 -5.39 -25.15 7.11
CA ALA A 389 -4.28 -26.10 7.24
C ALA A 389 -4.76 -27.51 7.60
N LYS A 390 -5.83 -27.64 8.41
CA LYS A 390 -6.42 -28.94 8.76
C LYS A 390 -7.00 -29.68 7.56
N THR A 391 -7.57 -28.95 6.60
CA THR A 391 -8.27 -29.53 5.44
C THR A 391 -7.44 -29.54 4.15
N ARG A 392 -6.45 -28.66 4.04
CA ARG A 392 -5.63 -28.48 2.82
C ARG A 392 -4.13 -28.71 3.04
N GLY A 393 -3.71 -28.96 4.28
CA GLY A 393 -2.31 -29.01 4.69
C GLY A 393 -1.70 -27.63 4.97
N VAL A 394 -0.64 -27.59 5.79
CA VAL A 394 0.16 -26.39 6.05
C VAL A 394 0.87 -25.88 4.78
N PHE A 395 1.39 -24.65 4.79
CA PHE A 395 2.23 -24.20 3.68
C PHE A 395 3.52 -25.04 3.59
N PRO A 396 4.04 -25.34 2.38
CA PRO A 396 5.16 -26.27 2.21
C PRO A 396 6.43 -25.96 3.00
N ASN A 397 6.77 -24.68 3.17
CA ASN A 397 7.95 -24.25 3.93
C ASN A 397 7.70 -24.10 5.44
N TRP A 398 6.60 -24.64 5.99
CA TRP A 398 6.22 -24.46 7.40
C TRP A 398 7.29 -24.93 8.38
N GLU A 399 7.93 -26.08 8.16
CA GLU A 399 9.03 -26.58 9.02
C GLU A 399 10.28 -25.67 9.02
N LYS A 400 10.39 -24.84 7.97
CA LYS A 400 11.47 -23.85 7.81
C LYS A 400 11.07 -22.47 8.35
N SER A 401 9.88 -22.36 8.92
CA SER A 401 9.29 -21.11 9.41
C SER A 401 9.45 -20.90 10.92
N THR A 402 9.19 -19.69 11.39
CA THR A 402 9.09 -19.36 12.81
C THR A 402 7.81 -19.89 13.46
N HIS A 403 6.86 -20.41 12.67
CA HIS A 403 5.60 -20.97 13.16
C HIS A 403 5.72 -22.44 13.55
N PHE A 404 6.82 -23.11 13.17
CA PHE A 404 7.06 -24.50 13.52
C PHE A 404 7.66 -24.66 14.93
N PRO A 405 7.23 -25.66 15.71
CA PRO A 405 6.16 -26.65 15.43
C PRO A 405 4.77 -26.20 15.93
N ASP A 406 4.67 -25.04 16.59
CA ASP A 406 3.57 -24.71 17.49
C ASP A 406 2.29 -24.21 16.78
N PHE A 407 2.42 -23.62 15.59
CA PHE A 407 1.33 -22.97 14.87
C PHE A 407 1.19 -23.49 13.44
N PRO A 408 0.46 -24.60 13.20
CA PRO A 408 0.23 -25.12 11.86
C PRO A 408 -0.68 -24.17 11.07
N LEU A 409 -0.12 -23.49 10.07
CA LEU A 409 -0.81 -22.49 9.25
C LEU A 409 -0.80 -22.85 7.77
N ARG A 410 -1.84 -22.44 7.04
CA ARG A 410 -1.91 -22.59 5.58
C ARG A 410 -1.09 -21.51 4.85
N ASN A 411 -0.82 -20.39 5.52
CA ASN A 411 -0.19 -19.20 4.93
C ASN A 411 0.91 -18.69 5.86
N ALA A 412 2.11 -18.39 5.34
CA ALA A 412 3.21 -17.86 6.15
C ALA A 412 2.90 -16.46 6.73
N THR A 413 2.12 -15.66 6.02
CA THR A 413 1.54 -14.39 6.48
C THR A 413 0.11 -14.27 5.97
N CYS A 414 -0.74 -13.56 6.73
CA CYS A 414 -2.15 -13.37 6.39
C CYS A 414 -2.51 -11.91 6.10
N THR A 415 -1.86 -10.94 6.74
CA THR A 415 -2.31 -9.55 6.76
C THR A 415 -1.27 -8.57 6.20
N ALA A 416 -1.72 -7.57 5.44
CA ALA A 416 -0.92 -6.44 4.93
C ALA A 416 -1.82 -5.22 4.71
N ILE A 417 -1.36 -4.01 5.04
CA ILE A 417 -2.15 -2.78 4.86
C ILE A 417 -1.69 -2.07 3.59
N ALA A 418 -2.44 -2.28 2.50
CA ALA A 418 -2.16 -1.72 1.19
C ALA A 418 -2.69 -0.28 1.02
N PRO A 419 -2.24 0.49 0.02
CA PRO A 419 -2.77 1.84 -0.24
C PRO A 419 -4.23 1.84 -0.71
N THR A 420 -4.71 0.78 -1.35
CA THR A 420 -6.09 0.64 -1.88
C THR A 420 -6.53 1.72 -2.89
N GLY A 421 -5.59 2.40 -3.55
CA GLY A 421 -5.87 3.63 -4.33
C GLY A 421 -6.85 3.51 -5.51
N SER A 422 -7.18 2.30 -5.99
CA SER A 422 -8.26 2.10 -6.97
C SER A 422 -9.50 1.44 -6.36
N ILE A 423 -9.33 0.41 -5.53
CA ILE A 423 -10.45 -0.34 -4.96
C ILE A 423 -11.24 0.47 -3.94
N SER A 424 -10.62 1.43 -3.24
CA SER A 424 -11.32 2.38 -2.36
C SER A 424 -12.21 3.34 -3.15
N ILE A 425 -11.82 3.73 -4.38
CA ILE A 425 -12.65 4.53 -5.28
C ILE A 425 -13.86 3.71 -5.76
N ILE A 426 -13.66 2.44 -6.12
CA ILE A 426 -14.75 1.52 -6.49
C ILE A 426 -15.73 1.36 -5.32
N ALA A 427 -15.20 1.15 -4.11
CA ALA A 427 -16.00 1.02 -2.90
C ALA A 427 -16.62 2.34 -2.40
N GLY A 428 -16.17 3.49 -2.91
CA GLY A 428 -16.66 4.81 -2.54
C GLY A 428 -16.27 5.26 -1.12
N VAL A 429 -15.12 4.79 -0.60
CA VAL A 429 -14.64 5.07 0.75
C VAL A 429 -13.20 5.60 0.74
N SER A 430 -12.74 6.08 1.89
CA SER A 430 -11.34 6.46 2.14
C SER A 430 -10.37 5.33 1.87
N SER A 431 -9.18 5.69 1.42
CA SER A 431 -8.14 4.75 1.07
C SER A 431 -7.43 4.22 2.33
N SER A 432 -7.27 2.91 2.42
CA SER A 432 -6.44 2.27 3.44
C SER A 432 -6.82 2.69 4.88
N ILE A 433 -5.81 2.86 5.72
CA ILE A 433 -5.87 3.49 7.04
C ILE A 433 -5.55 5.00 6.98
N GLU A 434 -5.53 5.59 5.79
CA GLU A 434 -5.24 7.02 5.61
C GLU A 434 -6.39 7.87 6.17
N PRO A 435 -6.11 9.05 6.77
CA PRO A 435 -7.17 10.04 6.98
C PRO A 435 -7.63 10.62 5.64
N LEU A 436 -8.76 11.32 5.66
CA LEU A 436 -9.26 12.01 4.47
C LEU A 436 -8.24 13.04 3.99
N PHE A 437 -7.74 12.92 2.75
CA PHE A 437 -6.85 13.92 2.17
C PHE A 437 -7.52 15.30 2.11
N ALA A 438 -8.78 15.31 1.65
CA ALA A 438 -9.67 16.45 1.62
C ALA A 438 -11.12 15.94 1.60
N LEU A 439 -12.04 16.78 2.05
CA LEU A 439 -13.49 16.52 2.05
C LEU A 439 -14.10 16.72 0.65
N ALA A 440 -13.50 17.62 -0.12
CA ALA A 440 -13.75 17.75 -1.55
C ALA A 440 -12.44 18.00 -2.27
N TYR A 441 -12.18 17.26 -3.35
CA TYR A 441 -10.96 17.42 -4.14
C TYR A 441 -11.16 17.06 -5.60
N GLU A 442 -10.30 17.64 -6.44
CA GLU A 442 -10.15 17.26 -7.83
C GLU A 442 -8.91 16.37 -7.98
N GLN A 443 -9.12 15.13 -8.42
CA GLN A 443 -8.04 14.23 -8.81
C GLN A 443 -7.77 14.45 -10.30
N ARG A 444 -6.64 15.11 -10.63
CA ARG A 444 -6.28 15.47 -12.00
C ARG A 444 -5.46 14.36 -12.66
N ASN A 445 -5.55 14.26 -13.99
CA ASN A 445 -4.84 13.26 -14.80
C ASN A 445 -5.17 11.80 -14.45
N VAL A 446 -6.40 11.55 -14.00
CA VAL A 446 -6.93 10.20 -13.82
C VAL A 446 -7.36 9.69 -15.19
N LEU A 447 -6.97 8.45 -15.54
CA LEU A 447 -7.45 7.76 -16.75
C LEU A 447 -7.19 8.57 -18.04
N ASP A 448 -5.91 8.80 -18.38
CA ASP A 448 -5.50 9.49 -19.62
C ASP A 448 -6.14 10.88 -19.82
N LYS A 449 -5.99 11.75 -18.81
CA LYS A 449 -6.29 13.21 -18.78
C LYS A 449 -7.70 13.64 -18.35
N ARG A 450 -8.50 12.77 -17.72
CA ARG A 450 -9.74 13.21 -17.06
C ARG A 450 -9.45 13.69 -15.63
N SER A 451 -10.28 14.63 -15.16
CA SER A 451 -10.34 15.01 -13.75
C SER A 451 -11.57 14.38 -13.11
N LEU A 452 -11.39 13.72 -11.97
CA LEU A 452 -12.49 13.24 -11.14
C LEU A 452 -12.71 14.18 -9.97
N LYS A 453 -13.98 14.53 -9.74
CA LYS A 453 -14.42 15.37 -8.62
C LYS A 453 -14.90 14.44 -7.52
N HIS A 454 -14.32 14.55 -6.34
CA HIS A 454 -14.65 13.71 -5.19
C HIS A 454 -15.19 14.58 -4.07
N ILE A 455 -16.37 14.23 -3.56
CA ILE A 455 -16.91 14.77 -2.31
C ILE A 455 -17.10 13.59 -1.38
N ASN A 456 -16.62 13.71 -0.13
CA ASN A 456 -16.77 12.64 0.85
C ASN A 456 -18.26 12.46 1.18
N PHE A 457 -18.79 11.28 0.90
CA PHE A 457 -20.21 10.98 1.08
C PHE A 457 -20.59 10.92 2.58
N SER A 458 -19.70 10.40 3.42
CA SER A 458 -19.88 10.29 4.87
C SER A 458 -20.11 11.66 5.52
N LEU A 459 -19.47 12.71 5.02
CA LEU A 459 -19.71 14.09 5.43
C LEU A 459 -21.13 14.57 5.10
N ILE A 460 -21.61 14.32 3.88
CA ILE A 460 -22.95 14.76 3.47
C ILE A 460 -24.01 14.08 4.34
N GLU A 461 -23.87 12.77 4.56
CA GLU A 461 -24.81 12.01 5.38
C GLU A 461 -24.75 12.44 6.86
N TYR A 462 -23.55 12.70 7.40
CA TYR A 462 -23.39 13.25 8.74
C TYR A 462 -24.10 14.61 8.90
N LEU A 463 -23.89 15.53 7.97
CA LEU A 463 -24.49 16.87 8.02
C LEU A 463 -26.02 16.81 7.97
N LYS A 464 -26.58 15.94 7.12
CA LYS A 464 -28.03 15.72 7.04
C LYS A 464 -28.57 15.09 8.32
N ALA A 465 -27.91 14.05 8.83
CA ALA A 465 -28.34 13.33 10.02
C ALA A 465 -28.35 14.22 11.29
N ASN A 466 -27.46 15.22 11.35
CA ASN A 466 -27.39 16.17 12.46
C ASN A 466 -28.15 17.47 12.20
N SER A 467 -28.89 17.59 11.09
CA SER A 467 -29.63 18.81 10.71
C SER A 467 -28.76 20.06 10.58
N ILE A 468 -27.49 19.89 10.17
CA ILE A 468 -26.51 20.97 9.95
C ILE A 468 -26.32 21.26 8.45
N TYR A 469 -26.87 20.42 7.56
CA TYR A 469 -26.70 20.57 6.12
C TYR A 469 -27.31 21.88 5.58
N THR A 470 -26.49 22.71 4.93
CA THR A 470 -26.92 23.88 4.14
C THR A 470 -26.15 23.94 2.81
N GLU A 471 -26.72 24.62 1.80
CA GLU A 471 -26.02 24.82 0.52
C GLU A 471 -24.73 25.64 0.69
N GLU A 472 -24.69 26.58 1.63
CA GLU A 472 -23.50 27.38 1.92
C GLU A 472 -22.36 26.54 2.51
N ILE A 473 -22.67 25.57 3.38
CA ILE A 473 -21.69 24.63 3.91
C ILE A 473 -21.15 23.74 2.79
N LEU A 474 -22.01 23.23 1.91
CA LEU A 474 -21.59 22.43 0.77
C LEU A 474 -20.69 23.23 -0.19
N ASN A 475 -21.04 24.50 -0.46
CA ASN A 475 -20.21 25.39 -1.27
C ASN A 475 -18.86 25.68 -0.62
N CYS A 476 -18.80 25.86 0.70
CA CYS A 476 -17.56 26.01 1.45
C CYS A 476 -16.66 24.76 1.33
N ILE A 477 -17.23 23.57 1.53
CA ILE A 477 -16.54 22.29 1.36
C ILE A 477 -16.01 22.17 -0.07
N ASN A 478 -16.84 22.43 -1.07
CA ASN A 478 -16.44 22.36 -2.48
C ASN A 478 -15.32 23.37 -2.79
N ALA A 479 -15.37 24.60 -2.28
CA ALA A 479 -14.36 25.60 -2.57
C ALA A 479 -13.01 25.32 -1.90
N ARG A 480 -13.00 24.81 -0.66
CA ARG A 480 -11.79 24.73 0.19
C ARG A 480 -11.27 23.30 0.38
N GLY A 481 -12.15 22.31 0.34
CA GLY A 481 -11.87 20.91 0.61
C GLY A 481 -11.68 20.56 2.09
N ASN A 482 -11.95 21.48 3.02
CA ASN A 482 -11.88 21.27 4.47
C ASN A 482 -12.90 22.15 5.22
N LEU A 483 -13.00 21.97 6.55
CA LEU A 483 -13.90 22.71 7.44
C LEU A 483 -13.18 23.61 8.46
N LYS A 484 -11.88 23.84 8.32
CA LYS A 484 -11.10 24.57 9.34
C LYS A 484 -11.64 25.98 9.60
N GLU A 485 -11.88 26.70 8.51
CA GLU A 485 -12.26 28.12 8.52
C GLU A 485 -13.79 28.35 8.35
N SER A 486 -14.62 27.31 8.42
CA SER A 486 -16.08 27.48 8.35
C SER A 486 -16.66 27.94 9.69
N ASN A 487 -17.08 29.19 9.80
CA ASN A 487 -17.79 29.72 10.96
C ASN A 487 -19.20 29.11 11.08
N GLY A 488 -19.72 28.99 12.30
CA GLY A 488 -21.07 28.47 12.55
C GLY A 488 -21.22 26.95 12.59
N LEU A 489 -20.14 26.18 12.38
CA LEU A 489 -20.14 24.73 12.63
C LEU A 489 -19.70 24.40 14.08
N PRO A 490 -20.31 23.39 14.73
CA PRO A 490 -19.85 22.88 16.01
C PRO A 490 -18.37 22.47 15.95
N LYS A 491 -17.65 22.69 17.05
CA LYS A 491 -16.21 22.36 17.16
C LYS A 491 -15.97 20.87 16.96
N GLU A 492 -16.88 20.05 17.49
CA GLU A 492 -16.87 18.60 17.42
C GLU A 492 -16.93 18.13 15.95
N THR A 493 -17.77 18.76 15.14
CA THR A 493 -17.84 18.50 13.70
C THR A 493 -16.52 18.82 13.01
N LYS A 494 -15.89 19.95 13.35
CA LYS A 494 -14.60 20.33 12.75
C LYS A 494 -13.49 19.34 13.12
N GLU A 495 -13.43 18.92 14.37
CA GLU A 495 -12.43 17.92 14.82
C GLU A 495 -12.64 16.56 14.16
N LEU A 496 -13.89 16.12 14.01
CA LEU A 496 -14.23 14.84 13.37
C LEU A 496 -13.77 14.77 11.90
N PHE A 497 -13.86 15.88 11.17
CA PHE A 497 -13.56 15.96 9.74
C PHE A 497 -12.20 16.57 9.41
N ARG A 498 -11.26 16.59 10.36
CA ARG A 498 -9.88 17.03 10.09
C ARG A 498 -9.25 16.18 8.99
N THR A 499 -8.65 16.86 8.04
CA THR A 499 -7.99 16.28 6.86
C THR A 499 -6.52 15.97 7.12
N ALA A 500 -5.89 15.22 6.22
CA ALA A 500 -4.52 14.75 6.36
C ALA A 500 -3.50 15.88 6.59
N LEU A 501 -3.70 17.08 6.04
CA LEU A 501 -2.80 18.22 6.24
C LEU A 501 -3.07 19.00 7.53
N GLU A 502 -4.20 18.73 8.18
CA GLU A 502 -4.60 19.34 9.45
C GLU A 502 -4.22 18.46 10.64
N ILE A 503 -3.91 17.18 10.42
CA ILE A 503 -3.52 16.21 11.44
C ILE A 503 -2.00 16.28 11.66
N ASN A 504 -1.56 16.20 12.91
CA ASN A 504 -0.13 16.20 13.22
C ASN A 504 0.53 14.90 12.74
N PHE A 505 1.78 15.00 12.28
CA PHE A 505 2.55 13.83 11.81
C PHE A 505 2.65 12.72 12.87
N SER A 506 2.67 13.07 14.15
CA SER A 506 2.69 12.11 15.27
C SER A 506 1.43 11.26 15.32
N ASP A 507 0.25 11.84 15.06
CA ASP A 507 -1.02 11.11 15.11
C ASP A 507 -1.18 10.20 13.88
N HIS A 508 -0.65 10.61 12.72
CA HIS A 508 -0.49 9.70 11.58
C HIS A 508 0.37 8.49 11.92
N LEU A 509 1.52 8.72 12.59
CA LEU A 509 2.43 7.64 12.98
C LEU A 509 1.81 6.73 14.04
N LYS A 510 1.10 7.27 15.04
CA LYS A 510 0.39 6.44 16.05
C LYS A 510 -0.54 5.42 15.40
N HIS A 511 -1.30 5.83 14.37
CA HIS A 511 -2.14 4.90 13.61
C HIS A 511 -1.32 3.84 12.88
N GLN A 512 -0.24 4.23 12.21
CA GLN A 512 0.66 3.26 11.57
C GLN A 512 1.17 2.22 12.58
N LEU A 513 1.63 2.65 13.75
CA LEU A 513 2.17 1.78 14.78
C LEU A 513 1.09 0.85 15.37
N ALA A 514 -0.09 1.38 15.66
CA ALA A 514 -1.24 0.61 16.16
C ALA A 514 -1.64 -0.54 15.22
N PHE A 515 -1.74 -0.27 13.91
CA PHE A 515 -2.01 -1.31 12.92
C PHE A 515 -0.80 -2.24 12.73
N GLN A 516 0.44 -1.75 12.78
CA GLN A 516 1.64 -2.54 12.50
C GLN A 516 1.84 -3.65 13.53
N MET A 517 1.47 -3.39 14.78
CA MET A 517 1.56 -4.36 15.90
C MET A 517 0.82 -5.67 15.60
N TYR A 518 -0.27 -5.61 14.84
CA TYR A 518 -1.09 -6.77 14.48
C TYR A 518 -1.12 -7.02 12.97
N THR A 519 -0.08 -6.61 12.25
CA THR A 519 0.09 -6.90 10.82
C THR A 519 1.32 -7.76 10.57
N ASP A 520 1.14 -8.96 10.01
CA ASP A 520 2.22 -9.91 9.69
C ASP A 520 3.26 -9.32 8.72
N ASN A 521 2.79 -8.72 7.62
CA ASN A 521 3.65 -8.03 6.65
C ASN A 521 3.92 -6.60 7.14
N ALA A 522 3.74 -5.57 6.30
CA ALA A 522 3.96 -4.17 6.64
C ALA A 522 2.77 -3.29 6.23
N ILE A 523 2.95 -1.97 6.32
CA ILE A 523 1.91 -0.98 6.13
C ILE A 523 2.37 0.08 5.14
N SER A 524 1.59 0.27 4.08
CA SER A 524 1.66 1.46 3.24
C SER A 524 0.95 2.60 3.95
N LYS A 525 1.71 3.50 4.57
CA LYS A 525 1.19 4.74 5.18
C LYS A 525 2.03 5.93 4.75
N THR A 526 1.35 6.97 4.27
CA THR A 526 1.97 8.29 4.09
C THR A 526 1.84 9.10 5.36
N ILE A 527 2.97 9.53 5.93
CA ILE A 527 2.98 10.51 7.01
C ILE A 527 3.01 11.89 6.37
N ASN A 528 1.85 12.56 6.36
CA ASN A 528 1.72 13.89 5.78
C ASN A 528 2.28 14.93 6.75
N LEU A 529 3.03 15.88 6.22
CA LEU A 529 3.55 17.02 6.96
C LEU A 529 3.14 18.32 6.26
N SER A 530 2.93 19.36 7.07
CA SER A 530 2.66 20.70 6.57
C SER A 530 3.82 21.24 5.74
N SER A 531 3.54 22.18 4.84
CA SER A 531 4.56 22.81 4.00
C SER A 531 5.66 23.51 4.83
N SER A 532 5.34 23.96 6.05
CA SER A 532 6.26 24.58 7.00
C SER A 532 7.09 23.59 7.83
N ALA A 533 6.89 22.28 7.70
CA ALA A 533 7.60 21.28 8.48
C ALA A 533 9.13 21.42 8.35
N SER A 534 9.81 21.39 9.48
CA SER A 534 11.24 21.58 9.62
C SER A 534 12.01 20.28 9.37
N LYS A 535 13.34 20.35 9.23
CA LYS A 535 14.20 19.15 9.22
C LYS A 535 14.11 18.37 10.53
N TYR A 536 13.85 19.07 11.63
CA TYR A 536 13.67 18.46 12.95
C TYR A 536 12.40 17.61 13.03
N ASP A 537 11.32 18.04 12.38
CA ASP A 537 10.07 17.25 12.31
C ASP A 537 10.28 15.95 11.52
N ILE A 538 11.06 16.02 10.42
CA ILE A 538 11.45 14.84 9.63
C ILE A 538 12.33 13.89 10.46
N ASP A 539 13.35 14.41 11.15
CA ASP A 539 14.20 13.62 12.06
C ASP A 539 13.36 12.92 13.15
N LYS A 540 12.43 13.66 13.77
CA LYS A 540 11.51 13.12 14.77
C LYS A 540 10.62 12.03 14.21
N ALA A 541 10.01 12.25 13.04
CA ALA A 541 9.13 11.27 12.42
C ALA A 541 9.87 9.95 12.13
N PHE A 542 11.07 10.01 11.55
CA PHE A 542 11.88 8.83 11.30
C PHE A 542 12.27 8.09 12.59
N LYS A 543 12.75 8.82 13.62
CA LYS A 543 13.13 8.23 14.90
C LYS A 543 11.93 7.64 15.64
N MET A 544 10.78 8.30 15.58
CA MET A 544 9.53 7.80 16.16
C MET A 544 9.12 6.48 15.51
N ALA A 545 9.13 6.39 14.18
CA ALA A 545 8.81 5.14 13.48
C ALA A 545 9.78 4.00 13.84
N TRP A 546 11.09 4.26 13.88
CA TRP A 546 12.07 3.27 14.31
C TRP A 546 11.84 2.80 15.75
N SER A 547 11.69 3.75 16.69
CA SER A 547 11.46 3.42 18.11
C SER A 547 10.14 2.67 18.34
N GLY A 548 9.12 2.98 17.54
CA GLY A 548 7.81 2.34 17.56
C GLY A 548 7.76 1.00 16.84
N LYS A 549 8.89 0.49 16.31
CA LYS A 549 8.97 -0.78 15.59
C LYS A 549 8.11 -0.83 14.31
N ALA A 550 8.02 0.30 13.61
CA ALA A 550 7.55 0.28 12.23
C ALA A 550 8.51 -0.54 11.36
N LYS A 551 8.00 -1.21 10.32
CA LYS A 551 8.84 -1.91 9.33
C LYS A 551 9.36 -0.98 8.22
N GLY A 552 8.70 0.16 8.01
CA GLY A 552 9.15 1.20 7.10
C GLY A 552 8.40 2.51 7.35
N ILE A 553 8.81 3.58 6.67
CA ILE A 553 8.17 4.90 6.77
C ILE A 553 8.32 5.69 5.48
N THR A 554 7.22 6.31 5.06
CA THR A 554 7.13 7.23 3.92
C THR A 554 6.62 8.58 4.40
N LEU A 555 7.34 9.65 4.05
CA LEU A 555 6.97 11.02 4.41
C LEU A 555 6.55 11.80 3.16
N TYR A 556 5.51 12.62 3.29
CA TYR A 556 5.15 13.59 2.27
C TYR A 556 4.94 14.95 2.90
N ARG A 557 5.83 15.90 2.58
CA ARG A 557 5.65 17.30 2.96
C ARG A 557 4.84 18.00 1.87
N ASP A 558 3.78 18.70 2.25
CA ASP A 558 2.98 19.46 1.29
C ASP A 558 3.84 20.47 0.50
N GLY A 559 3.57 20.57 -0.80
CA GLY A 559 4.34 21.40 -1.74
C GLY A 559 5.79 20.94 -2.00
N SER A 560 6.20 19.72 -1.59
CA SER A 560 7.54 19.18 -1.88
C SER A 560 7.72 18.71 -3.32
N LYS A 561 6.66 18.23 -3.97
CA LYS A 561 6.71 17.79 -5.38
C LYS A 561 6.17 18.88 -6.30
N SER A 562 6.77 19.04 -7.48
CA SER A 562 6.41 20.06 -8.48
C SER A 562 5.03 19.85 -9.13
N LYS A 563 4.47 18.63 -9.05
CA LYS A 563 3.11 18.30 -9.51
C LYS A 563 2.34 17.63 -8.38
N GLN A 564 1.16 18.18 -8.04
CA GLN A 564 0.22 17.57 -7.12
C GLN A 564 -0.87 16.80 -7.88
N VAL A 565 -1.07 15.52 -7.54
CA VAL A 565 -2.09 14.67 -8.16
C VAL A 565 -3.48 14.96 -7.56
N LEU A 566 -3.53 15.19 -6.25
CA LEU A 566 -4.73 15.57 -5.52
C LEU A 566 -4.67 17.05 -5.21
N ASN A 567 -5.73 17.78 -5.56
CA ASN A 567 -5.84 19.22 -5.31
C ASN A 567 -7.07 19.47 -4.45
N SER A 568 -6.89 20.13 -3.30
CA SER A 568 -7.99 20.45 -2.37
C SER A 568 -8.97 21.42 -3.01
N GLY A 569 -10.27 21.15 -2.85
CA GLY A 569 -11.36 21.90 -3.46
C GLY A 569 -11.67 21.47 -4.90
N ILE A 570 -12.83 21.93 -5.39
CA ILE A 570 -13.42 21.64 -6.69
C ILE A 570 -13.94 22.96 -7.26
N GLY A 571 -13.31 23.46 -8.32
CA GLY A 571 -13.99 24.32 -9.30
C GLY A 571 -14.28 25.79 -8.98
N PHE A 572 -13.47 26.51 -8.20
CA PHE A 572 -13.58 27.98 -8.12
C PHE A 572 -12.22 28.68 -8.31
N PRO A 573 -12.12 29.76 -9.12
CA PRO A 573 -10.97 30.65 -9.13
C PRO A 573 -10.71 31.22 -7.73
N SER A 574 -9.44 31.46 -7.39
CA SER A 574 -9.02 31.98 -6.07
C SER A 574 -9.70 33.29 -5.66
N THR A 575 -10.28 34.02 -6.60
CA THR A 575 -10.89 35.35 -6.44
C THR A 575 -12.30 35.36 -5.86
N GLU A 576 -13.01 34.22 -5.80
CA GLU A 576 -14.38 34.13 -5.22
C GLU A 576 -14.39 33.55 -3.79
N ARG A 577 -13.22 33.22 -3.22
CA ARG A 577 -13.08 32.68 -1.86
C ARG A 577 -13.51 33.65 -0.74
N THR A 578 -13.71 34.92 -1.07
CA THR A 578 -13.94 36.05 -0.15
C THR A 578 -15.41 36.34 0.15
N ASN A 579 -16.38 35.74 -0.55
CA ASN A 579 -17.82 36.04 -0.39
C ASN A 579 -18.66 34.94 0.27
N CYS A 580 -18.04 33.91 0.85
CA CYS A 580 -18.79 32.87 1.57
C CYS A 580 -19.22 33.37 2.96
N LYS A 581 -20.53 33.57 3.19
CA LYS A 581 -21.10 34.00 4.50
C LYS A 581 -20.81 33.06 5.68
N VAL A 582 -20.41 31.81 5.40
CA VAL A 582 -19.94 30.84 6.40
C VAL A 582 -18.47 31.08 6.74
N CYS A 583 -17.68 31.72 5.87
CA CYS A 583 -16.25 31.96 6.06
C CYS A 583 -15.93 33.42 6.39
N THR A 584 -16.87 34.34 6.21
CA THR A 584 -16.73 35.75 6.58
C THR A 584 -17.38 36.03 7.92
N VAL A 585 -16.56 36.42 8.90
CA VAL A 585 -16.86 37.54 9.79
C VAL A 585 -15.78 38.57 9.54
#